data_AF-A0A6J4TZG5-F1
#
_entry.id   AF-A0A6J4TZG5-F1
#
_cell.length_a   1.000
_cell.length_b   1.000
_cell.length_c   1.000
_cell.angle_alpha   90.00
_cell.angle_beta   90.00
_cell.angle_gamma   90.00
#
_symmetry.space_group_name_H-M   'P 1'
#
loop_
_entity.id
_entity.type
_entity.pdbx_description
1 polymer ?
#
loop_
_entity_poly.entity_id
_entity_poly.type
_entity_poly.pdbx_seq_one_letter_code
_entity_poly.pdbx_strand_id
1 'polypeptide(L)'
;MRRPIAIAALGALCLIAVPASAGAATVEPQVERRAPARYPENLPGCQPRCVRGRQIPRGWVLLSRVVRLEAGERRTPVVFRCPGGRRFRTFGFLESGQIVMQIPDSQLPYTRRTRVRLSGERLLTPRNRPATGTLYAVCIPS
;
A
#
# COMPACT_ATOMS: atom_id res chain seq x y z
N MET A 1 65.88 40.66 15.23
CA MET A 1 64.61 40.22 15.85
C MET A 1 63.52 40.15 14.77
N ARG A 2 62.59 39.18 14.90
CA ARG A 2 61.33 38.95 14.11
C ARG A 2 61.53 38.27 12.74
N ARG A 3 61.56 36.93 12.66
CA ARG A 3 60.48 35.90 12.61
C ARG A 3 59.73 35.81 11.26
N PRO A 4 59.74 34.64 10.59
CA PRO A 4 59.00 34.37 9.36
C PRO A 4 57.55 33.95 9.67
N ILE A 5 56.60 34.20 8.77
CA ILE A 5 55.24 33.64 8.85
C ILE A 5 54.93 32.99 7.50
N ALA A 6 54.94 31.66 7.50
CA ALA A 6 54.38 30.81 6.46
C ALA A 6 52.86 30.75 6.62
N ILE A 7 52.12 30.91 5.53
CA ILE A 7 50.67 30.71 5.48
C ILE A 7 50.42 29.36 4.80
N ALA A 8 50.17 28.33 5.60
CA ALA A 8 49.66 27.04 5.13
C ALA A 8 48.13 27.14 5.04
N ALA A 9 47.60 27.14 3.82
CA ALA A 9 46.16 27.11 3.57
C ALA A 9 45.62 25.69 3.84
N LEU A 10 44.82 25.55 4.90
CA LEU A 10 44.02 24.35 5.15
C LEU A 10 42.94 24.23 4.07
N GLY A 11 43.06 23.21 3.22
CA GLY A 11 42.00 22.74 2.35
C GLY A 11 40.93 22.02 3.17
N ALA A 12 39.73 22.61 3.26
CA ALA A 12 38.56 21.98 3.86
C ALA A 12 37.96 20.96 2.87
N LEU A 13 38.10 19.67 3.17
CA LEU A 13 37.36 18.60 2.47
C LEU A 13 35.87 18.72 2.81
N CYS A 14 35.05 19.05 1.81
CA CYS A 14 33.60 18.99 1.90
C CYS A 14 33.16 17.54 1.64
N LEU A 15 32.99 16.76 2.72
CA LEU A 15 32.35 15.44 2.67
C LEU A 15 30.83 15.63 2.54
N ILE A 16 30.31 15.60 1.31
CA ILE A 16 28.87 15.56 1.05
C ILE A 16 28.39 14.14 1.36
N ALA A 17 27.91 13.93 2.58
CA ALA A 17 27.21 12.71 2.95
C ALA A 17 25.89 12.64 2.18
N VAL A 18 25.80 11.81 1.15
CA VAL A 18 24.54 11.43 0.52
C VAL A 18 23.80 10.54 1.51
N PRO A 19 22.64 10.95 2.06
CA PRO A 19 21.86 10.05 2.89
C PRO A 19 21.37 8.92 1.98
N ALA A 20 21.79 7.69 2.29
CA ALA A 20 21.16 6.49 1.77
C ALA A 20 19.73 6.48 2.32
N SER A 21 18.80 7.08 1.58
CA SER A 21 17.38 7.03 1.88
C SER A 21 16.95 5.58 1.74
N ALA A 22 16.91 4.87 2.88
CA ALA A 22 16.04 3.72 3.03
C ALA A 22 14.65 4.17 2.55
N GLY A 23 14.17 3.59 1.45
CA GLY A 23 12.86 3.93 0.91
C GLY A 23 11.82 3.77 2.02
N ALA A 24 10.90 4.72 2.16
CA ALA A 24 9.73 4.51 3.01
C ALA A 24 8.69 3.72 2.20
N ALA A 25 7.78 2.99 2.86
CA ALA A 25 6.62 2.47 2.17
C ALA A 25 5.88 3.58 1.43
N THR A 26 5.42 3.28 0.22
CA THR A 26 4.61 4.19 -0.56
C THR A 26 3.24 3.57 -0.82
N VAL A 27 2.22 4.42 -0.78
CA VAL A 27 0.83 4.04 -1.07
C VAL A 27 0.34 4.97 -2.16
N GLU A 28 0.19 4.43 -3.37
CA GLU A 28 -0.26 5.19 -4.52
C GLU A 28 -1.71 5.69 -4.36
N PRO A 29 -2.13 6.71 -5.12
CA PRO A 29 -3.51 7.17 -5.15
C PRO A 29 -4.51 6.03 -5.38
N GLN A 30 -5.73 6.23 -4.86
CA GLN A 30 -6.83 5.29 -5.09
C GLN A 30 -7.35 5.38 -6.52
N VAL A 31 -7.51 4.23 -7.14
CA VAL A 31 -8.21 4.07 -8.42
C VAL A 31 -9.60 3.50 -8.17
N GLU A 32 -10.61 4.04 -8.85
CA GLU A 32 -11.98 3.53 -8.83
C GLU A 32 -12.34 2.83 -10.13
N ARG A 33 -13.00 1.67 -10.03
CA ARG A 33 -13.55 0.92 -11.14
C ARG A 33 -15.03 0.64 -10.89
N ARG A 34 -15.85 0.88 -11.91
CA ARG A 34 -17.31 0.73 -11.89
C ARG A 34 -17.75 -0.10 -13.09
N ALA A 35 -19.00 -0.52 -13.14
CA ALA A 35 -19.58 -1.08 -14.37
C ALA A 35 -19.28 -0.14 -15.56
N PRO A 36 -18.91 -0.64 -16.74
CA PRO A 36 -18.85 -2.05 -17.16
C PRO A 36 -17.53 -2.76 -16.87
N ALA A 37 -16.63 -2.21 -16.05
CA ALA A 37 -15.38 -2.87 -15.70
C ALA A 37 -15.62 -4.22 -14.99
N ARG A 38 -14.60 -5.08 -15.04
CA ARG A 38 -14.62 -6.45 -14.50
C ARG A 38 -13.68 -6.58 -13.31
N TYR A 39 -13.94 -7.55 -12.43
CA TYR A 39 -13.04 -7.86 -11.32
C TYR A 39 -11.71 -8.42 -11.85
N PRO A 40 -10.56 -7.88 -11.43
CA PRO A 40 -9.25 -8.37 -11.89
C PRO A 40 -8.88 -9.72 -11.26
N GLU A 41 -9.43 -10.03 -10.10
CA GLU A 41 -9.17 -11.25 -9.34
C GLU A 41 -10.39 -11.69 -8.51
N ASN A 42 -10.27 -12.85 -7.85
CA ASN A 42 -11.28 -13.36 -6.94
C ASN A 42 -11.13 -12.67 -5.58
N LEU A 43 -12.15 -11.92 -5.15
CA LEU A 43 -12.08 -11.22 -3.88
C LEU A 43 -12.67 -12.08 -2.74
N PRO A 44 -11.85 -12.50 -1.76
CA PRO A 44 -12.32 -13.36 -0.67
C PRO A 44 -13.42 -12.66 0.15
N GLY A 45 -14.40 -13.45 0.61
CA GLY A 45 -15.56 -12.95 1.35
C GLY A 45 -16.64 -12.25 0.51
N CYS A 46 -16.41 -11.99 -0.78
CA CYS A 46 -17.43 -11.49 -1.72
C CYS A 46 -17.95 -12.58 -2.68
N GLN A 47 -17.41 -13.80 -2.60
CA GLN A 47 -17.88 -14.89 -3.45
C GLN A 47 -19.35 -15.23 -3.14
N PRO A 48 -20.15 -15.58 -4.17
CA PRO A 48 -19.79 -15.76 -5.59
C PRO A 48 -19.91 -14.47 -6.46
N ARG A 49 -20.08 -13.29 -5.85
CA ARG A 49 -20.37 -12.03 -6.58
C ARG A 49 -19.12 -11.33 -7.12
N CYS A 50 -17.99 -11.41 -6.43
CA CYS A 50 -16.71 -10.84 -6.88
C CYS A 50 -15.75 -11.92 -7.38
N VAL A 51 -16.04 -12.46 -8.56
CA VAL A 51 -15.21 -13.47 -9.24
C VAL A 51 -14.45 -12.81 -10.39
N ARG A 52 -13.20 -13.19 -10.60
CA ARG A 52 -12.34 -12.72 -11.69
C ARG A 52 -13.09 -12.76 -13.01
N GLY A 53 -12.98 -11.67 -13.78
CA GLY A 53 -13.60 -11.56 -15.10
C GLY A 53 -15.11 -11.30 -15.09
N ARG A 54 -15.79 -11.44 -13.95
CA ARG A 54 -17.19 -11.03 -13.81
C ARG A 54 -17.29 -9.51 -13.82
N GLN A 55 -18.33 -8.98 -14.44
CA GLN A 55 -18.61 -7.55 -14.45
C GLN A 55 -18.92 -7.06 -13.02
N ILE A 56 -18.40 -5.88 -12.67
CA ILE A 56 -18.77 -5.17 -11.46
C ILE A 56 -20.26 -4.80 -11.55
N PRO A 57 -21.11 -5.21 -10.58
CA PRO A 57 -22.52 -4.86 -10.60
C PRO A 57 -22.75 -3.35 -10.62
N ARG A 58 -23.88 -2.91 -11.20
CA ARG A 58 -24.28 -1.50 -11.14
C ARG A 58 -24.44 -1.04 -9.68
N GLY A 59 -24.00 0.18 -9.39
CA GLY A 59 -23.97 0.76 -8.06
C GLY A 59 -22.80 0.32 -7.18
N TRP A 60 -22.08 -0.75 -7.56
CA TRP A 60 -20.89 -1.20 -6.83
C TRP A 60 -19.64 -0.49 -7.35
N VAL A 61 -18.66 -0.32 -6.47
CA VAL A 61 -17.38 0.31 -6.83
C VAL A 61 -16.24 -0.53 -6.30
N LEU A 62 -15.35 -0.94 -7.20
CA LEU A 62 -14.08 -1.56 -6.85
C LEU A 62 -13.04 -0.45 -6.71
N LEU A 63 -12.44 -0.34 -5.54
CA LEU A 63 -11.31 0.52 -5.26
C LEU A 63 -10.03 -0.31 -5.33
N SER A 64 -8.96 0.28 -5.83
CA SER A 64 -7.63 -0.33 -5.77
C SER A 64 -6.57 0.71 -5.39
N ARG A 65 -5.55 0.28 -4.63
CA ARG A 65 -4.35 1.06 -4.34
C ARG A 65 -3.13 0.19 -4.54
N VAL A 66 -2.12 0.71 -5.23
CA VAL A 66 -0.81 0.06 -5.27
C VAL A 66 -0.06 0.44 -4.00
N VAL A 67 0.53 -0.56 -3.36
CA VAL A 67 1.40 -0.37 -2.20
C VAL A 67 2.77 -0.92 -2.52
N ARG A 68 3.79 -0.17 -2.17
CA ARG A 68 5.17 -0.65 -2.13
C ARG A 68 5.61 -0.68 -0.68
N LEU A 69 5.93 -1.87 -0.20
CA LEU A 69 6.37 -2.11 1.17
C LEU A 69 7.83 -2.50 1.15
N GLU A 70 8.62 -1.91 2.04
CA GLU A 70 10.03 -2.23 2.19
C GLU A 70 10.24 -3.33 3.25
N ALA A 71 11.34 -4.05 3.14
CA ALA A 71 11.62 -5.12 4.07
C ALA A 71 11.95 -4.61 5.48
N GLY A 72 11.37 -5.24 6.50
CA GLY A 72 11.50 -4.80 7.89
C GLY A 72 10.49 -3.72 8.31
N GLU A 73 9.68 -3.21 7.39
CA GLU A 73 8.62 -2.26 7.71
C GLU A 73 7.44 -2.96 8.39
N ARG A 74 7.10 -2.50 9.60
CA ARG A 74 6.18 -3.24 10.48
C ARG A 74 4.76 -3.26 9.95
N ARG A 75 4.17 -2.09 9.65
CA ARG A 75 2.77 -1.95 9.17
C ARG A 75 2.57 -0.60 8.47
N THR A 76 2.15 -0.62 7.22
CA THR A 76 1.83 0.57 6.42
C THR A 76 0.33 0.82 6.44
N PRO A 77 -0.16 1.95 6.98
CA PRO A 77 -1.58 2.24 7.00
C PRO A 77 -2.08 2.56 5.58
N VAL A 78 -3.15 1.91 5.16
CA VAL A 78 -3.80 2.14 3.88
C VAL A 78 -5.25 2.54 4.15
N VAL A 79 -5.66 3.67 3.58
CA VAL A 79 -7.04 4.17 3.68
C VAL A 79 -7.71 4.11 2.32
N PHE A 80 -8.88 3.48 2.28
CA PHE A 80 -9.81 3.50 1.16
C PHE A 80 -10.96 4.46 1.45
N ARG A 81 -11.43 5.15 0.41
CA ARG A 81 -12.56 6.08 0.48
C ARG A 81 -13.64 5.59 -0.49
N CYS A 82 -14.76 5.13 0.05
CA CYS A 82 -15.92 4.79 -0.77
C CYS A 82 -16.67 6.06 -1.18
N PRO A 83 -17.36 6.02 -2.33
CA PRO A 83 -18.38 7.01 -2.67
C PRO A 83 -19.43 7.09 -1.56
N GLY A 84 -19.88 8.30 -1.23
CA GLY A 84 -20.74 8.55 -0.07
C GLY A 84 -20.00 8.78 1.25
N GLY A 85 -18.68 9.03 1.21
CA GLY A 85 -17.90 9.55 2.35
C GLY A 85 -17.38 8.50 3.34
N ARG A 86 -17.78 7.24 3.20
CA ARG A 86 -17.30 6.13 4.05
C ARG A 86 -15.80 5.88 3.85
N ARG A 87 -15.06 5.64 4.94
CA ARG A 87 -13.62 5.36 4.92
C ARG A 87 -13.30 4.02 5.57
N PHE A 88 -12.30 3.32 5.05
CA PHE A 88 -11.82 2.03 5.57
C PHE A 88 -10.32 2.09 5.76
N ARG A 89 -9.83 1.65 6.91
CA ARG A 89 -8.40 1.65 7.23
C ARG A 89 -7.92 0.21 7.40
N THR A 90 -6.96 -0.19 6.58
CA THR A 90 -6.26 -1.47 6.69
C THR A 90 -4.76 -1.21 6.88
N PHE A 91 -4.00 -2.26 7.15
CA PHE A 91 -2.56 -2.22 7.25
C PHE A 91 -1.95 -3.23 6.28
N GLY A 92 -1.10 -2.78 5.37
CA GLY A 92 -0.25 -3.65 4.57
C GLY A 92 1.04 -3.96 5.31
N PHE A 93 1.51 -5.20 5.28
CA PHE A 93 2.80 -5.60 5.82
C PHE A 93 3.40 -6.74 5.00
N LEU A 94 4.71 -6.96 5.12
CA LEU A 94 5.37 -8.09 4.48
C LEU A 94 5.44 -9.28 5.44
N GLU A 95 4.90 -10.41 5.01
CA GLU A 95 5.01 -11.69 5.70
C GLU A 95 5.57 -12.73 4.74
N SER A 96 6.72 -13.32 5.07
CA SER A 96 7.36 -14.36 4.25
C SER A 96 7.55 -13.98 2.77
N GLY A 97 7.89 -12.70 2.50
CA GLY A 97 8.10 -12.20 1.14
C GLY A 97 6.80 -11.96 0.35
N GLN A 98 5.65 -11.92 1.02
CA GLN A 98 4.34 -11.62 0.42
C GLN A 98 3.74 -10.39 1.09
N ILE A 99 2.99 -9.61 0.31
CA ILE A 99 2.20 -8.51 0.86
C ILE A 99 0.93 -9.11 1.47
N VAL A 100 0.79 -8.96 2.78
CA VAL A 100 -0.39 -9.37 3.54
C VAL A 100 -1.10 -8.13 4.06
N MET A 101 -2.42 -8.24 4.22
CA MET A 101 -3.25 -7.20 4.81
C MET A 101 -3.83 -7.65 6.15
N GLN A 102 -3.81 -6.74 7.12
CA GLN A 102 -4.54 -6.90 8.36
C GLN A 102 -5.74 -5.94 8.39
N ILE A 103 -6.92 -6.48 8.66
CA ILE A 103 -8.11 -5.70 8.98
C ILE A 103 -8.20 -5.62 10.51
N PRO A 104 -8.25 -4.43 11.11
CA PRO A 104 -8.38 -4.31 12.56
C PRO A 104 -9.68 -4.92 13.07
N ASP A 105 -9.64 -5.53 14.26
CA ASP A 105 -10.82 -6.17 14.86
C ASP A 105 -11.96 -5.18 15.13
N SER A 106 -11.64 -3.92 15.40
CA SER A 106 -12.61 -2.82 15.52
C SER A 106 -13.34 -2.49 14.21
N GLN A 107 -12.85 -3.00 13.08
CA GLN A 107 -13.50 -2.95 11.77
C GLN A 107 -14.08 -4.32 11.37
N LEU A 108 -14.10 -5.32 12.27
CA LEU A 108 -14.83 -6.57 12.07
C LEU A 108 -16.35 -6.53 12.30
N PRO A 109 -17.03 -5.52 12.91
CA PRO A 109 -18.51 -5.51 12.92
C PRO A 109 -19.14 -5.26 11.54
N TYR A 110 -18.37 -5.17 10.44
CA TYR A 110 -18.88 -5.31 9.07
C TYR A 110 -19.21 -6.78 8.68
N THR A 111 -19.17 -7.71 9.63
CA THR A 111 -19.40 -9.16 9.43
C THR A 111 -20.86 -9.59 9.43
N ARG A 112 -21.82 -8.86 10.04
CA ARG A 112 -23.25 -9.19 9.82
C ARG A 112 -23.80 -8.71 8.48
N ARG A 113 -23.14 -7.76 7.79
CA ARG A 113 -23.49 -7.24 6.46
C ARG A 113 -22.26 -6.71 5.68
N THR A 114 -21.51 -7.64 5.09
CA THR A 114 -20.93 -7.64 3.74
C THR A 114 -20.89 -6.30 2.99
N ARG A 115 -19.92 -5.41 3.22
CA ARG A 115 -19.84 -4.15 2.43
C ARG A 115 -18.45 -3.69 1.99
N VAL A 116 -17.37 -4.29 2.49
CA VAL A 116 -15.99 -4.08 2.03
C VAL A 116 -15.20 -5.38 2.16
N ARG A 117 -14.56 -5.79 1.07
CA ARG A 117 -13.76 -7.03 0.97
C ARG A 117 -12.42 -6.70 0.35
N LEU A 118 -11.34 -7.11 1.00
CA LEU A 118 -9.98 -6.79 0.59
C LEU A 118 -9.29 -8.01 -0.02
N SER A 119 -8.53 -7.80 -1.09
CA SER A 119 -7.61 -8.80 -1.66
C SER A 119 -6.29 -8.14 -2.03
N GLY A 120 -5.20 -8.89 -1.92
CA GLY A 120 -3.84 -8.45 -2.22
C GLY A 120 -3.19 -9.38 -3.21
N GLU A 121 -2.46 -8.83 -4.17
CA GLU A 121 -1.69 -9.64 -5.12
C GLU A 121 -0.52 -10.34 -4.42
N ARG A 122 -0.46 -11.68 -4.53
CA ARG A 122 0.62 -12.49 -3.95
C ARG A 122 1.83 -12.46 -4.86
N LEU A 123 2.73 -11.50 -4.64
CA LEU A 123 4.01 -11.45 -5.33
C LEU A 123 5.10 -12.05 -4.44
N LEU A 124 5.67 -13.18 -4.87
CA LEU A 124 6.82 -13.80 -4.20
C LEU A 124 8.03 -12.90 -4.40
N THR A 125 8.42 -12.21 -3.34
CA THR A 125 9.57 -11.32 -3.36
C THR A 125 10.72 -11.96 -2.58
N PRO A 126 11.99 -11.89 -3.06
CA PRO A 126 13.13 -12.33 -2.28
C PRO A 126 13.13 -11.70 -0.88
N ARG A 127 13.61 -12.43 0.13
CA ARG A 127 13.76 -11.88 1.49
C ARG A 127 14.59 -10.59 1.41
N ASN A 128 14.18 -9.58 2.16
CA ASN A 128 14.86 -8.27 2.23
C ASN A 128 14.79 -7.38 0.99
N ARG A 129 13.82 -7.59 0.08
CA ARG A 129 13.55 -6.69 -1.04
C ARG A 129 12.19 -6.01 -0.91
N PRO A 130 12.02 -4.80 -1.48
CA PRO A 130 10.70 -4.20 -1.59
C PRO A 130 9.75 -5.08 -2.38
N ALA A 131 8.53 -5.21 -1.90
CA ALA A 131 7.44 -5.79 -2.67
C ALA A 131 6.47 -4.67 -3.07
N THR A 132 6.04 -4.70 -4.32
CA THR A 132 4.93 -3.87 -4.80
C THR A 132 3.73 -4.78 -5.01
N GLY A 133 2.52 -4.35 -4.69
CA GLY A 133 1.31 -5.14 -4.92
C GLY A 133 0.07 -4.28 -4.89
N THR A 134 -1.03 -4.81 -5.41
CA THR A 134 -2.30 -4.09 -5.46
C THR A 134 -3.22 -4.57 -4.35
N LEU A 135 -3.78 -3.63 -3.59
CA LEU A 135 -4.83 -3.87 -2.61
C LEU A 135 -6.17 -3.46 -3.20
N TYR A 136 -7.16 -4.34 -3.11
CA TYR A 136 -8.52 -4.10 -3.59
C TYR A 136 -9.49 -3.88 -2.44
N ALA A 137 -10.57 -3.11 -2.66
CA ALA A 137 -11.70 -2.96 -1.75
C ALA A 137 -13.01 -2.79 -2.53
N VAL A 138 -14.10 -3.45 -2.15
CA VAL A 138 -15.40 -3.29 -2.84
C VAL A 138 -16.37 -2.49 -2.00
N CYS A 139 -16.87 -1.37 -2.52
CA CYS A 139 -17.96 -0.61 -1.92
C CYS A 139 -19.30 -1.08 -2.47
N ILE A 140 -20.15 -1.62 -1.59
CA ILE A 140 -21.52 -2.01 -1.91
C ILE A 140 -22.46 -0.85 -1.51
N PRO A 141 -23.37 -0.42 -2.42
CA PRO A 141 -24.34 0.63 -2.14
C PRO A 141 -25.27 0.22 -1.00
N SER A 142 -25.76 1.23 -0.28
CA SER A 142 -26.53 1.01 0.95
C SER A 142 -27.91 0.46 0.72
#